data_AF-D6R8Z6-F1
#
_entry.id   AF-D6R8Z6-F1
#
_cell.length_a   1.000
_cell.length_b   1.000
_cell.length_c   1.000
_cell.angle_alpha   90.00
_cell.angle_beta   90.00
_cell.angle_gamma   90.00
#
_symmetry.space_group_name_H-M   'P 1'
#
loop_
_entity.id
_entity.type
_entity.pdbx_description
1 polymer ?
#
loop_
_entity_poly.entity_id
_entity_poly.type
_entity_poly.pdbx_seq_one_letter_code
_entity_poly.pdbx_strand_id
1 'polypeptide(L)' 'MAGRLLGKALAAVSLSLALASVTIRSSRCRGIQAFRNPAGRTGLVGRGLLGRWGPNHAADPIITRGWWIQERRLVPH' A
#
# COMPACT_ATOMS: atom_id res chain seq x y z
N MET A 1 6.36 54.81 -0.78
CA MET A 1 6.77 53.75 -1.75
C MET A 1 7.45 52.54 -1.10
N ALA A 2 8.00 52.63 0.11
CA ALA A 2 8.70 51.53 0.82
C ALA A 2 7.81 50.33 1.21
N GLY A 3 6.53 50.55 1.57
CA GLY A 3 5.62 49.46 1.96
C GLY A 3 5.23 48.50 0.83
N ARG A 4 5.31 48.95 -0.43
CA ARG A 4 4.98 48.13 -1.61
C ARG A 4 6.08 47.11 -1.91
N LEU A 5 7.33 47.40 -1.55
CA LEU A 5 8.46 46.49 -1.67
C LEU A 5 8.41 45.39 -0.60
N LEU A 6 8.09 45.75 0.64
CA LEU A 6 7.92 44.79 1.74
C LEU A 6 6.73 43.84 1.49
N GLY A 7 5.60 44.35 0.99
CA GLY A 7 4.45 43.53 0.63
C GLY A 7 4.76 42.52 -0.49
N LYS A 8 5.54 42.90 -1.51
CA LYS A 8 5.97 42.00 -2.59
C LYS A 8 6.91 40.90 -2.08
N ALA A 9 7.81 41.23 -1.16
CA ALA A 9 8.72 40.25 -0.55
C ALA A 9 7.94 39.20 0.27
N LEU A 10 7.00 39.64 1.10
CA LEU A 10 6.15 38.73 1.89
C LEU A 10 5.28 37.83 1.00
N ALA A 11 4.71 38.38 -0.08
CA ALA A 11 3.95 37.59 -1.05
C ALA A 11 4.82 36.54 -1.76
N ALA A 12 6.06 36.89 -2.13
CA ALA A 12 7.00 35.96 -2.75
C ALA A 12 7.43 34.83 -1.79
N VAL A 13 7.68 35.16 -0.52
CA VAL A 13 8.00 34.15 0.51
C VAL A 13 6.80 33.24 0.78
N SER A 14 5.60 33.80 0.87
CA SER A 14 4.35 33.03 1.05
C SER A 14 4.10 32.08 -0.13
N LEU A 15 4.23 32.58 -1.36
CA LEU A 15 4.11 31.77 -2.57
C LEU A 15 5.20 30.68 -2.62
N SER A 16 6.44 31.01 -2.25
CA SER A 16 7.54 30.04 -2.21
C SER A 16 7.30 28.93 -1.19
N LEU A 17 6.82 29.26 0.02
CA LEU A 17 6.45 28.26 1.03
C LEU A 17 5.27 27.41 0.58
N ALA A 18 4.26 28.01 -0.06
CA ALA A 18 3.10 27.27 -0.57
C ALA A 18 3.50 26.27 -1.66
N LEU A 19 4.34 26.68 -2.62
CA LEU A 19 4.87 25.82 -3.66
C LEU A 19 5.78 24.72 -3.11
N ALA A 20 6.65 25.05 -2.14
CA ALA A 20 7.49 24.06 -1.45
C ALA A 20 6.64 23.03 -0.68
N SER A 21 5.55 23.44 -0.02
CA SER A 21 4.64 22.54 0.68
C SER A 21 3.89 21.59 -0.26
N VAL A 22 3.42 22.10 -1.40
CA VAL A 22 2.74 21.30 -2.44
C VAL A 22 3.68 20.26 -3.05
N THR A 23 4.93 20.63 -3.33
CA THR A 23 5.93 19.70 -3.90
C THR A 23 6.37 18.63 -2.89
N ILE A 24 6.51 18.96 -1.61
CA ILE A 24 6.80 17.96 -0.56
C ILE A 24 5.61 17.01 -0.40
N ARG A 25 4.37 17.52 -0.37
CA ARG A 25 3.18 16.69 -0.27
C ARG A 25 3.01 15.75 -1.46
N SER A 26 3.24 16.24 -2.69
CA SER A 26 3.14 15.42 -3.91
C SER A 26 4.25 14.38 -4.01
N SER A 27 5.47 14.68 -3.53
CA SER A 27 6.56 13.71 -3.49
C SER A 27 6.30 12.55 -2.51
N ARG A 28 5.58 12.79 -1.40
CA ARG A 28 5.10 11.73 -0.49
C ARG A 28 3.99 10.87 -1.10
N CYS A 29 3.35 11.31 -2.19
CA CYS A 29 2.38 10.51 -2.93
C CYS A 29 3.01 9.53 -3.95
N ARG A 30 4.34 9.46 -4.07
CA ARG A 30 5.03 8.39 -4.81
C ARG A 30 4.98 7.01 -4.11
N GLY A 31 4.11 6.87 -3.11
CA GLY A 31 3.82 5.62 -2.41
C GLY A 31 2.68 4.80 -3.01
N ILE A 32 2.13 5.15 -4.18
CA ILE A 32 1.32 4.19 -4.94
C ILE A 32 2.30 3.16 -5.51
N GLN A 33 2.63 2.17 -4.69
CA GLN A 33 3.36 0.99 -5.10
C GLN A 33 2.53 0.37 -6.24
N ALA A 34 2.91 0.67 -7.48
CA ALA A 34 2.28 0.08 -8.64
C ALA A 34 2.43 -1.42 -8.46
N PHE A 35 1.30 -2.11 -8.26
CA PHE A 35 1.29 -3.55 -7.99
C PHE A 35 1.98 -4.26 -9.15
N ARG A 36 3.25 -4.61 -8.96
CA ARG A 36 4.00 -5.51 -9.83
C ARG A 36 3.82 -6.91 -9.30
N ASN A 37 3.60 -7.85 -10.20
CA ASN A 37 3.58 -9.26 -9.84
C ASN A 37 4.91 -9.64 -9.17
N PRO A 38 4.91 -10.12 -7.91
CA PRO A 38 6.15 -10.50 -7.21
C PRO A 38 6.89 -11.65 -7.91
N ALA A 39 6.19 -12.48 -8.70
CA ALA A 39 6.81 -13.52 -9.52
C ALA A 39 7.43 -13.01 -10.84
N GLY A 40 7.35 -11.69 -11.13
CA GLY A 40 7.93 -11.07 -12.31
C GLY A 40 6.94 -10.84 -13.46
N ARG A 41 7.48 -10.51 -14.65
CA ARG A 41 6.68 -10.17 -15.83
C ARG A 41 5.98 -11.41 -16.39
N THR A 42 4.69 -11.29 -16.68
CA THR A 42 3.89 -12.34 -17.34
C THR A 42 3.66 -12.08 -18.83
N GLY A 43 4.12 -10.94 -19.36
CA GLY A 43 3.83 -10.51 -20.73
C GLY A 43 2.43 -9.92 -20.93
N LEU A 44 1.61 -9.85 -19.88
CA LEU A 44 0.27 -9.29 -19.90
C LEU A 44 0.17 -8.09 -18.94
N VAL A 45 -0.61 -7.09 -19.35
CA VAL A 45 -0.97 -5.93 -18.52
C VAL A 45 -2.48 -5.92 -18.28
N GLY A 46 -2.92 -5.20 -17.25
CA GLY A 46 -4.34 -5.24 -16.85
C GLY A 46 -4.61 -6.21 -15.70
N ARG A 47 -5.88 -6.33 -15.32
CA ARG A 47 -6.35 -7.28 -14.29
C ARG A 47 -6.76 -8.64 -14.86
N GLY A 48 -7.01 -8.74 -16.16
CA GLY A 48 -7.68 -9.90 -16.74
C GLY A 48 -9.02 -10.15 -16.03
N LEU A 49 -9.23 -11.36 -15.53
CA LEU A 49 -10.45 -11.77 -14.80
C LEU A 49 -10.43 -11.43 -13.30
N LEU A 50 -9.37 -10.81 -12.79
CA LEU A 50 -9.21 -10.56 -11.35
C LEU A 50 -10.04 -9.37 -10.86
N GLY A 51 -10.68 -9.52 -9.69
CA GLY A 51 -11.54 -8.49 -9.09
C GLY A 51 -10.78 -7.29 -8.54
N ARG A 52 -9.50 -7.46 -8.17
CA ARG A 52 -8.67 -6.41 -7.55
C ARG A 52 -7.32 -6.27 -8.26
N TRP A 53 -6.74 -5.07 -8.23
CA TRP A 53 -5.33 -4.88 -8.56
C TRP A 53 -4.46 -5.40 -7.41
N GLY A 54 -3.35 -6.07 -7.74
CA GLY A 54 -2.48 -6.69 -6.73
C GLY A 54 -2.94 -8.08 -6.28
N PRO A 55 -2.67 -8.47 -5.02
CA PRO A 55 -3.05 -9.78 -4.49
C PRO A 55 -4.57 -10.04 -4.55
N ASN A 56 -4.93 -11.23 -5.02
CA ASN A 56 -6.30 -11.73 -5.01
C ASN A 56 -6.31 -13.01 -4.16
N HIS A 57 -6.76 -12.90 -2.91
CA HIS A 57 -6.70 -14.00 -1.94
C HIS A 57 -7.83 -15.01 -2.17
N ALA A 58 -7.47 -16.29 -2.16
CA ALA A 58 -8.38 -17.41 -2.05
C ALA A 58 -8.11 -18.13 -0.72
N ALA A 59 -9.09 -18.89 -0.23
CA ALA A 59 -8.95 -19.74 0.94
C ALA A 59 -9.36 -21.16 0.57
N ASP A 60 -8.47 -22.12 0.86
CA ASP A 60 -8.64 -23.52 0.51
C ASP A 60 -8.81 -24.35 1.80
N PRO A 61 -10.03 -24.48 2.33
CA PRO A 61 -10.26 -25.28 3.53
C PRO A 61 -10.07 -26.77 3.21
N ILE A 62 -9.09 -27.39 3.86
CA ILE A 62 -8.84 -28.83 3.72
C ILE A 62 -9.61 -29.57 4.81
N ILE A 63 -10.71 -30.22 4.42
CA ILE A 63 -11.47 -31.10 5.31
C ILE A 63 -10.82 -32.48 5.27
N THR A 64 -10.19 -32.87 6.37
CA THR A 64 -9.69 -34.24 6.55
C THR A 64 -10.72 -35.04 7.34
N ARG A 65 -10.91 -36.31 6.96
CA ARG A 65 -11.72 -37.27 7.72
C ARG A 65 -10.78 -38.14 8.55
N GLY A 66 -10.81 -37.95 9.87
CA GLY A 66 -10.13 -38.85 10.81
C GLY A 66 -10.97 -40.07 11.15
N TRP A 67 -10.32 -41.15 11.61
CA TRP A 67 -10.91 -42.07 12.58
C TRP A 67 -10.51 -41.60 13.99
N TRP A 68 -11.40 -41.74 14.98
CA TRP A 68 -11.09 -41.41 16.38
C TRP A 68 -9.87 -42.21 16.86
N ILE A 69 -8.81 -41.55 17.29
CA ILE A 69 -7.75 -42.19 18.09
C ILE A 69 -8.15 -42.01 19.55
N GLN A 70 -8.72 -43.06 20.12
CA GLN A 70 -9.03 -43.17 21.55
C GLN A 70 -7.82 -43.77 22.27
N GLU A 71 -6.73 -43.01 22.50
CA GLU A 71 -5.63 -43.54 23.33
C GLU A 71 -4.68 -42.45 23.82
N ARG A 72 -5.00 -41.81 24.97
CA ARG A 72 -4.03 -41.26 25.94
C ARG A 72 -4.68 -41.11 27.32
N ARG A 73 -5.16 -42.21 27.90
CA ARG A 73 -5.37 -42.33 29.35
C ARG A 73 -4.61 -43.55 29.85
N LEU A 74 -3.28 -43.50 29.84
CA LEU A 74 -2.42 -44.38 30.64
C LEU A 74 -1.14 -43.60 30.99
N VAL A 75 -1.23 -42.75 32.01
CA VAL A 75 -0.07 -42.38 32.83
C VAL A 75 -0.26 -43.16 34.13
N PRO A 76 0.51 -44.23 34.39
CA PRO A 76 0.53 -44.84 35.70
C PRO A 76 1.41 -43.97 36.62
N HIS A 77 0.85 -43.60 37.77
CA HIS A 77 1.63 -43.25 38.96
C HIS A 77 1.95 -44.54 39.72
#